data_AF-A0A1Q5D8A8-F1
#
_entry.id   AF-A0A1Q5D8A8-F1
#
_cell.length_a   1.000
_cell.length_b   1.000
_cell.length_c   1.000
_cell.angle_alpha   90.00
_cell.angle_beta   90.00
_cell.angle_gamma   90.00
#
_symmetry.space_group_name_H-M   'P 1'
#
loop_
_entity.id
_entity.type
_entity.pdbx_description
1 polymer ?
#
loop_
_entity_poly.entity_id
_entity_poly.type
_entity_poly.pdbx_seq_one_letter_code
_entity_poly.pdbx_strand_id
1 'polypeptide(L)'
;MDWLRLAGKGDGDLEGPLIPPATPKAIPGLDSSVATLFGYGLWLVVLAGAGGVGYGVFKLAVSDKSRGGGGSEPFKWMGGGIAAVILAGVVIAVLNGIAGGV
;
A
#
# COMPACT_ATOMS: atom_id res chain seq x y z
N MET A 1 -1.24 34.03 -50.03
CA MET A 1 -1.57 33.33 -48.77
C MET A 1 -0.35 32.52 -48.35
N ASP A 2 0.66 33.19 -47.81
CA ASP A 2 1.99 32.62 -47.50
C ASP A 2 2.24 32.43 -45.99
N TRP A 3 1.20 32.57 -45.18
CA TRP A 3 1.27 32.38 -43.73
C TRP A 3 1.41 30.90 -43.33
N LEU A 4 1.06 29.96 -44.22
CA LEU A 4 1.26 28.52 -43.99
C LEU A 4 2.73 28.07 -44.18
N ARG A 5 3.56 28.84 -44.88
CA ARG A 5 5.01 28.58 -45.01
C ARG A 5 5.83 29.16 -43.86
N LEU A 6 5.33 30.21 -43.20
CA LEU A 6 5.96 30.82 -42.03
C LEU A 6 5.68 30.05 -40.73
N ALA A 7 4.56 29.33 -40.64
CA ALA A 7 4.30 28.40 -39.54
C ALA A 7 5.16 27.12 -39.58
N GLY A 8 5.85 26.86 -40.70
CA GLY A 8 6.76 25.73 -40.86
C GLY A 8 8.23 26.11 -40.93
N LYS A 9 8.57 27.40 -40.81
CA LYS A 9 9.95 27.90 -40.94
C LYS A 9 10.23 29.02 -39.94
N GLY A 10 10.31 28.61 -38.69
CA GLY A 10 10.83 29.34 -37.55
C GLY A 10 10.88 28.37 -36.37
N ASP A 11 11.97 28.12 -35.65
CA ASP A 11 13.24 28.80 -35.53
C ASP A 11 14.25 27.70 -35.15
N GLY A 12 15.38 27.63 -35.86
CA GLY A 12 16.36 26.55 -35.76
C GLY A 12 17.25 26.59 -34.51
N ASP A 13 16.81 27.17 -33.39
CA ASP A 13 17.73 27.55 -32.31
C ASP A 13 17.39 26.98 -30.92
N LEU A 14 16.37 26.14 -30.74
CA LEU A 14 16.12 25.45 -29.45
C LEU A 14 15.59 24.02 -29.66
N GLU A 15 16.49 23.11 -30.01
CA GLU A 15 16.26 21.66 -29.84
C GLU A 15 16.16 21.33 -28.34
N GLY A 16 14.97 21.54 -27.79
CA GLY A 16 14.65 21.18 -26.41
C GLY A 16 13.19 21.47 -26.12
N PRO A 17 12.42 20.53 -25.55
CA PRO A 17 11.08 20.81 -25.06
C PRO A 17 11.11 22.06 -24.17
N LEU A 18 10.31 23.08 -24.50
CA LEU A 18 10.18 24.36 -23.76
C LEU A 18 9.84 24.21 -22.27
N ILE A 19 9.50 22.99 -21.85
CA ILE A 19 9.39 22.57 -20.46
C ILE A 19 10.20 21.28 -20.35
N PRO A 20 11.35 21.27 -19.65
CA PRO A 20 12.05 20.04 -19.34
C PRO A 20 11.07 19.07 -18.69
N PRO A 21 11.01 17.78 -19.08
CA PRO A 21 10.22 16.82 -18.35
C PRO A 21 10.69 16.85 -16.89
N ALA A 22 9.80 17.17 -15.97
CA ALA A 22 10.08 17.09 -14.55
C ALA A 22 10.28 15.61 -14.19
N THR A 23 11.49 15.10 -14.40
CA THR A 23 11.90 13.80 -13.88
C THR A 23 11.68 13.85 -12.37
N PRO A 24 10.85 12.96 -11.80
CA PRO A 24 10.67 12.87 -10.36
C PRO A 24 12.04 12.70 -9.70
N LYS A 25 12.53 13.78 -9.08
CA LYS A 25 13.81 13.76 -8.41
C LYS A 25 13.56 13.13 -7.04
N ALA A 26 13.89 11.85 -6.91
CA ALA A 26 13.84 11.17 -5.62
C ALA A 26 14.65 12.00 -4.60
N ILE A 27 14.02 12.32 -3.47
CA ILE A 27 14.68 13.04 -2.38
C ILE A 27 15.57 12.03 -1.65
N PRO A 28 16.90 12.18 -1.67
CA PRO A 28 17.81 11.22 -1.06
C PRO A 28 17.49 11.03 0.44
N GLY A 29 17.26 9.78 0.85
CA GLY A 29 16.99 9.40 2.26
C GLY A 29 15.51 9.34 2.66
N LEU A 30 14.59 9.80 1.82
CA LEU A 30 13.14 9.77 2.10
C LEU A 30 12.58 8.34 1.91
N ASP A 31 13.03 7.62 0.89
CA ASP A 31 12.64 6.22 0.65
C ASP A 31 13.03 5.30 1.81
N SER A 32 14.23 5.48 2.38
CA SER A 32 14.69 4.65 3.50
C SER A 32 13.88 4.88 4.78
N SER A 33 13.48 6.14 5.02
CA SER A 33 12.71 6.51 6.21
C SER A 33 11.27 6.02 6.10
N VAL A 34 10.66 6.17 4.92
CA VAL A 34 9.31 5.69 4.61
C VAL A 34 9.26 4.16 4.65
N ALA A 35 10.23 3.47 4.04
CA ALA A 35 10.30 2.00 4.08
C ALA A 35 10.39 1.46 5.52
N THR A 36 11.18 2.12 6.37
CA THR A 36 11.32 1.75 7.78
C THR A 36 10.01 1.94 8.55
N LEU A 37 9.33 3.07 8.34
CA LEU A 37 8.05 3.37 9.00
C LEU A 37 6.96 2.39 8.56
N PHE A 38 6.86 2.10 7.26
CA PHE A 38 5.92 1.09 6.75
C PHE A 38 6.29 -0.30 7.26
N GLY A 39 7.57 -0.66 7.36
CA GLY A 39 8.00 -1.93 7.95
C GLY A 39 7.48 -2.12 9.38
N TYR A 40 7.69 -1.13 10.26
CA TYR A 40 7.20 -1.19 11.64
C TYR A 40 5.67 -1.13 11.74
N GLY A 41 5.04 -0.22 11.00
CA GLY A 41 3.58 -0.06 11.03
C GLY A 41 2.87 -1.34 10.57
N LEU A 42 3.44 -2.03 9.59
CA LEU A 42 2.84 -3.21 9.01
C LEU A 42 3.03 -4.45 9.91
N TRP A 43 4.12 -4.52 10.66
CA TRP A 43 4.26 -5.48 11.76
C TRP A 43 3.17 -5.34 12.83
N LEU A 44 2.77 -4.10 13.17
CA LEU A 44 1.65 -3.89 14.11
C LEU A 44 0.33 -4.43 13.54
N VAL A 45 0.09 -4.27 12.24
CA VAL A 45 -1.11 -4.83 11.58
C VAL A 45 -1.09 -6.36 11.60
N VAL A 46 0.06 -6.98 11.36
CA VAL A 46 0.21 -8.45 11.44
C VAL A 46 -0.03 -8.94 12.86
N LEU A 47 0.52 -8.27 13.87
CA LEU A 47 0.30 -8.61 15.28
C LEU A 47 -1.16 -8.44 15.70
N ALA A 48 -1.83 -7.37 15.24
CA ALA A 48 -3.26 -7.17 15.46
C ALA A 48 -4.09 -8.26 14.77
N GLY A 49 -3.73 -8.65 13.55
CA GLY A 49 -4.35 -9.74 12.81
C GLY A 49 -4.23 -11.08 13.54
N ALA A 50 -3.02 -11.45 13.95
CA ALA A 50 -2.75 -12.65 14.73
C ALA A 50 -3.50 -12.64 16.08
N GLY A 51 -3.53 -11.50 16.76
CA GLY A 51 -4.30 -11.30 17.99
C GLY A 51 -5.81 -11.49 17.79
N GLY A 52 -6.38 -10.95 16.71
CA GLY A 52 -7.79 -11.14 16.35
C GLY A 52 -8.16 -12.59 16.08
N VAL A 53 -7.31 -13.33 15.33
CA VAL A 53 -7.50 -14.77 15.11
C VAL A 53 -7.40 -15.54 16.41
N GLY A 54 -6.36 -15.28 17.21
CA GLY A 54 -6.18 -15.93 18.51
C GLY A 54 -7.34 -15.67 19.47
N TYR A 55 -7.83 -14.44 19.55
CA TYR A 55 -9.00 -14.08 20.37
C TYR A 55 -10.28 -14.75 19.89
N GLY A 56 -10.48 -14.85 18.58
CA GLY A 56 -11.60 -15.60 18.00
C GLY A 56 -11.56 -17.09 18.35
N VAL A 57 -10.39 -17.73 18.26
CA VAL A 57 -10.19 -19.13 18.67
C VAL A 57 -10.39 -19.32 20.17
N PHE A 58 -9.88 -18.40 20.99
CA PHE A 58 -10.09 -18.41 22.43
C PHE A 58 -11.58 -18.32 22.77
N LYS A 59 -12.32 -17.41 22.10
CA LYS A 59 -13.78 -17.32 22.26
C LYS A 59 -14.46 -18.62 21.81
N LEU A 60 -14.08 -19.26 20.71
CA LEU A 60 -14.63 -20.57 20.33
C LEU A 60 -14.41 -21.62 21.44
N ALA A 61 -13.19 -21.73 21.96
CA ALA A 61 -12.83 -22.70 22.99
C ALA A 61 -13.56 -22.46 24.33
N VAL A 62 -13.88 -21.20 24.66
CA VAL A 62 -14.56 -20.82 25.90
C VAL A 62 -16.08 -20.75 25.75
N SER A 63 -16.60 -20.46 24.54
CA SER A 63 -18.04 -20.35 24.26
C SER A 63 -18.78 -21.67 24.45
N ASP A 64 -18.14 -22.82 24.25
CA ASP A 64 -18.74 -24.12 24.59
C ASP A 64 -19.03 -24.27 26.10
N LYS A 65 -18.32 -23.51 26.95
CA LYS A 65 -18.46 -23.55 28.41
C LYS A 65 -19.46 -22.53 28.97
N SER A 66 -19.78 -21.49 28.21
CA SER A 66 -20.70 -20.42 28.62
C SER A 66 -21.94 -20.47 27.73
N ARG A 67 -23.02 -21.05 28.26
CA ARG A 67 -24.32 -21.34 27.59
C ARG A 67 -25.09 -20.11 27.02
N GLY A 68 -24.41 -19.02 26.64
CA GLY A 68 -25.02 -17.81 26.09
C GLY A 68 -24.11 -16.91 25.24
N GLY A 69 -22.95 -17.38 24.79
CA GLY A 69 -22.03 -16.57 23.96
C GLY A 69 -22.46 -16.53 22.49
N GLY A 70 -22.87 -15.36 22.00
CA GLY A 70 -23.41 -15.14 20.64
C GLY A 70 -22.63 -15.83 19.52
N GLY A 71 -23.32 -16.71 18.78
CA GLY A 71 -22.72 -17.72 17.91
C GLY A 71 -21.88 -17.23 16.71
N SER A 72 -21.87 -15.92 16.41
CA SER A 72 -21.09 -15.36 15.30
C SER A 72 -19.93 -14.45 15.73
N GLU A 73 -19.89 -14.03 16.99
CA GLU A 73 -18.84 -13.13 17.51
C GLU A 73 -17.41 -13.68 17.33
N PRO A 74 -17.12 -14.96 17.62
CA PRO A 74 -15.78 -15.50 17.46
C PRO A 74 -15.30 -15.45 16.00
N PHE A 75 -16.18 -15.76 15.06
CA PHE A 75 -15.89 -15.73 13.63
C PHE A 75 -15.66 -14.31 13.10
N LYS A 76 -16.29 -13.28 13.70
CA LYS A 76 -16.00 -11.87 13.37
C LYS A 76 -14.56 -11.51 13.73
N TRP A 77 -14.08 -11.96 14.88
CA TRP A 77 -12.70 -11.73 15.32
C TRP A 77 -11.69 -12.52 14.48
N MET A 78 -12.00 -13.77 14.13
CA MET A 78 -11.17 -14.56 13.21
C MET A 78 -11.13 -13.97 11.80
N GLY A 79 -12.29 -13.64 11.24
CA GLY A 79 -12.39 -13.05 9.90
C GLY A 79 -11.71 -11.69 9.80
N GLY A 80 -11.89 -10.82 10.81
CA GLY A 80 -11.20 -9.54 10.90
C GLY A 80 -9.69 -9.70 11.04
N GLY A 81 -9.24 -10.68 11.83
CA GLY A 81 -7.83 -11.00 11.99
C GLY A 81 -7.17 -11.50 10.71
N ILE A 82 -7.81 -12.46 10.01
CA ILE A 82 -7.35 -12.99 8.72
C ILE A 82 -7.32 -11.87 7.67
N ALA A 83 -8.37 -11.05 7.59
CA ALA A 83 -8.44 -9.93 6.67
C ALA A 83 -7.31 -8.91 6.91
N ALA A 84 -6.96 -8.64 8.18
CA ALA A 84 -5.85 -7.76 8.53
C ALA A 84 -4.50 -8.31 8.07
N VAL A 85 -4.25 -9.62 8.22
CA VAL A 85 -3.00 -10.26 7.75
C VAL A 85 -2.93 -10.26 6.23
N ILE A 86 -4.02 -10.54 5.53
CA ILE A 86 -4.08 -10.48 4.06
C ILE A 86 -3.85 -9.06 3.58
N LEU A 87 -4.51 -8.07 4.19
CA LEU A 87 -4.33 -6.65 3.86
C LEU A 87 -2.87 -6.23 4.06
N ALA A 88 -2.25 -6.62 5.16
CA ALA A 88 -0.83 -6.39 5.41
C ALA A 88 0.04 -7.01 4.30
N GLY A 89 -0.22 -8.27 3.92
CA GLY A 89 0.49 -8.94 2.83
C GLY A 89 0.34 -8.23 1.47
N VAL A 90 -0.87 -7.76 1.14
CA VAL A 90 -1.14 -6.99 -0.09
C VAL A 90 -0.40 -5.66 -0.08
N VAL A 91 -0.39 -4.95 1.03
CA VAL A 91 0.34 -3.67 1.15
C VAL A 91 1.85 -3.88 1.00
N ILE A 92 2.42 -4.92 1.61
CA ILE A 92 3.84 -5.28 1.39
C ILE A 92 4.09 -5.58 -0.09
N ALA A 93 3.23 -6.37 -0.72
CA ALA A 93 3.39 -6.76 -2.12
C ALA A 93 3.33 -5.55 -3.06
N VAL A 94 2.43 -4.60 -2.81
CA VAL A 94 2.36 -3.34 -3.57
C VAL A 94 3.59 -2.48 -3.33
N LEU A 95 4.04 -2.31 -2.08
CA LEU A 95 5.24 -1.52 -1.77
C LEU A 95 6.50 -2.13 -2.40
N ASN A 96 6.65 -3.45 -2.34
CA ASN A 96 7.77 -4.16 -2.95
C ASN A 96 7.66 -4.22 -4.47
N GLY A 97 6.44 -4.28 -5.04
CA GLY A 97 6.21 -4.22 -6.48
C GLY A 97 6.49 -2.82 -7.07
N ILE A 98 6.15 -1.75 -6.34
CA ILE A 98 6.48 -0.37 -6.71
C ILE A 98 8.00 -0.11 -6.55
N ALA A 99 8.64 -0.65 -5.51
CA ALA A 99 10.08 -0.51 -5.30
C ALA A 99 10.95 -1.44 -6.19
N GLY A 100 10.37 -2.53 -6.72
CA GLY A 100 11.06 -3.57 -7.47
C GLY A 100 11.15 -3.35 -8.99
N GLY A 101 10.38 -2.40 -9.55
CA GLY A 101 10.45 -2.03 -10.97
C GLY A 101 10.12 -3.16 -11.94
N VAL A 102 8.87 -3.22 -12.38
CA VAL A 102 8.55 -3.54 -13.78
C VAL A 102 8.37 -2.24 -14.55
#